data_AF-A0A089IFF3-F1
#
_entry.id   AF-A0A089IFF3-F1
#
_cell.length_a   1.000
_cell.length_b   1.000
_cell.length_c   1.000
_cell.angle_alpha   90.00
_cell.angle_beta   90.00
_cell.angle_gamma   90.00
#
_symmetry.space_group_name_H-M   'P 1'
#
loop_
_entity.id
_entity.type
_entity.pdbx_description
1 polymer ?
#
loop_
_entity_poly.entity_id
_entity_poly.type
_entity_poly.pdbx_seq_one_letter_code
_entity_poly.pdbx_strand_id
1 'polypeptide(L)'
;MVLSIRACDYLAHSEWKDSVKDEKEMINAFQAARIMPTDPLIDFQTRFGGFTLYAYLEPIVYGILHKRPCRGDFKHENGLIVMEPEDDIVIRHFNCADTLYQEIFSIDEQGRYYEGYDLKCNNFETHIESSAMLNQVNKGKWQTVYKYELDAYRDYYEIVDENKYGELVKLLGLKKVEDFPEDIISWDTNGEILVWKRADSVVVLSENGIKPRELEGIKEIFQEE
;
A
#
# COMPACT_ATOMS: atom_id res chain seq x y z
N MET A 1 -7.84 4.50 -10.62
CA MET A 1 -8.74 3.36 -10.31
C MET A 1 -9.89 3.87 -9.44
N VAL A 2 -11.12 3.33 -9.53
CA VAL A 2 -12.19 3.75 -8.61
C VAL A 2 -12.01 2.99 -7.29
N LEU A 3 -11.90 3.71 -6.17
CA LEU A 3 -11.79 3.12 -4.84
C LEU A 3 -13.07 2.37 -4.47
N SER A 4 -12.93 1.27 -3.76
CA SER A 4 -14.01 0.52 -3.14
C SER A 4 -14.71 1.35 -2.06
N ILE A 5 -15.94 0.94 -1.70
CA ILE A 5 -16.68 1.58 -0.59
C ILE A 5 -15.87 1.47 0.70
N ARG A 6 -15.24 0.32 0.97
CA ARG A 6 -14.35 0.12 2.12
C ARG A 6 -13.20 1.13 2.15
N ALA A 7 -12.52 1.32 1.03
CA ALA A 7 -11.43 2.28 0.94
C ALA A 7 -11.91 3.72 1.12
N CYS A 8 -13.07 4.07 0.54
CA CYS A 8 -13.69 5.37 0.76
C CYS A 8 -14.03 5.60 2.24
N ASP A 9 -14.67 4.62 2.90
CA ASP A 9 -15.03 4.68 4.32
C ASP A 9 -13.78 4.77 5.20
N TYR A 10 -12.73 4.02 4.86
CA TYR A 10 -11.46 4.07 5.54
C TYR A 10 -10.82 5.47 5.48
N LEU A 11 -10.76 6.07 4.28
CA LEU A 11 -10.25 7.43 4.10
C LEU A 11 -11.09 8.47 4.87
N ALA A 12 -12.42 8.33 4.87
CA ALA A 12 -13.33 9.24 5.55
C ALA A 12 -13.16 9.26 7.09
N HIS A 13 -12.67 8.17 7.67
CA HIS A 13 -12.43 8.04 9.12
C HIS A 13 -10.95 8.11 9.49
N SER A 14 -10.07 8.39 8.52
CA SER A 14 -8.63 8.54 8.76
C SER A 14 -8.27 9.96 9.20
N GLU A 15 -7.07 10.12 9.75
CA GLU A 15 -6.53 11.43 10.07
C GLU A 15 -5.99 12.11 8.81
N TRP A 16 -6.21 13.42 8.71
CA TRP A 16 -5.73 14.25 7.62
C TRP A 16 -5.04 15.49 8.17
N LYS A 17 -3.84 15.77 7.65
CA LYS A 17 -3.19 17.07 7.83
C LYS A 17 -3.47 17.99 6.66
N ASP A 18 -3.33 19.29 6.92
CA ASP A 18 -3.38 20.29 5.88
C ASP A 18 -2.30 20.04 4.82
N SER A 19 -2.70 20.06 3.56
CA SER A 19 -1.81 19.90 2.41
C SER A 19 -2.16 20.89 1.31
N VAL A 20 -1.29 20.96 0.29
CA VAL A 20 -1.54 21.75 -0.91
C VAL A 20 -2.52 20.97 -1.79
N LYS A 21 -3.70 21.55 -2.05
CA LYS A 21 -4.75 20.93 -2.88
C LYS A 21 -5.15 21.78 -4.09
N ASP A 22 -4.70 23.03 -4.14
CA ASP A 22 -4.98 23.93 -5.25
C ASP A 22 -4.09 23.58 -6.43
N GLU A 23 -4.71 23.27 -7.58
CA GLU A 23 -3.99 22.81 -8.78
C GLU A 23 -3.01 23.85 -9.30
N LYS A 24 -3.34 25.14 -9.20
CA LYS A 24 -2.45 26.21 -9.63
C LYS A 24 -1.23 26.31 -8.72
N GLU A 25 -1.39 26.16 -7.40
CA GLU A 25 -0.27 26.05 -6.45
C GLU A 25 0.62 24.84 -6.76
N MET A 26 0.03 23.68 -7.06
CA MET A 26 0.79 22.48 -7.44
C MET A 26 1.60 22.71 -8.72
N ILE A 27 0.96 23.19 -9.80
CA ILE A 27 1.62 23.48 -11.07
C ILE A 27 2.77 24.49 -10.88
N ASN A 28 2.56 25.55 -10.10
CA ASN A 28 3.59 26.54 -9.82
C ASN A 28 4.79 25.92 -9.10
N ALA A 29 4.58 24.99 -8.16
CA ALA A 29 5.67 24.30 -7.46
C ALA A 29 6.49 23.43 -8.43
N PHE A 30 5.84 22.66 -9.30
CA PHE A 30 6.51 21.87 -10.34
C PHE A 30 7.31 22.75 -11.30
N GLN A 31 6.71 23.86 -11.76
CA GLN A 31 7.39 24.83 -12.64
C GLN A 31 8.60 25.49 -11.98
N ALA A 32 8.50 25.84 -10.69
CA ALA A 32 9.63 26.39 -9.92
C ALA A 32 10.80 25.39 -9.84
N ALA A 33 10.50 24.09 -9.76
CA ALA A 33 11.47 23.01 -9.82
C ALA A 33 11.93 22.66 -11.26
N ARG A 34 11.41 23.35 -12.29
CA ARG A 34 11.66 23.09 -13.71
C ARG A 34 11.26 21.68 -14.15
N ILE A 35 10.21 21.15 -13.54
CA ILE A 35 9.65 19.83 -13.83
C ILE A 35 8.25 20.01 -14.42
N MET A 36 7.90 19.18 -15.40
CA MET A 36 6.55 19.17 -15.95
C MET A 36 5.65 18.38 -15.00
N PRO A 37 4.57 18.97 -14.47
CA PRO A 37 3.61 18.22 -13.66
C PRO A 37 2.98 17.13 -14.53
N THR A 38 2.84 15.92 -13.98
CA THR A 38 2.11 14.83 -14.63
C THR A 38 0.74 14.66 -13.96
N ASP A 39 -0.27 14.25 -14.74
CA ASP A 39 -1.62 14.02 -14.22
C ASP A 39 -1.63 13.03 -13.03
N PRO A 40 -0.85 11.92 -13.01
CA PRO A 40 -0.80 11.03 -11.85
C PRO A 40 -0.31 11.70 -10.56
N LEU A 41 0.69 12.59 -10.65
CA LEU A 41 1.22 13.29 -9.48
C LEU A 41 0.23 14.33 -8.94
N ILE A 42 -0.46 15.04 -9.84
CA ILE A 42 -1.53 15.98 -9.48
C ILE A 42 -2.70 15.23 -8.85
N ASP A 43 -3.12 14.10 -9.42
CA ASP A 43 -4.20 13.27 -8.87
C ASP A 43 -3.85 12.73 -7.48
N PHE A 44 -2.63 12.20 -7.31
CA PHE A 44 -2.10 11.74 -6.03
C PHE A 44 -2.17 12.85 -4.96
N GLN A 45 -1.61 14.02 -5.25
CA GLN A 45 -1.60 15.14 -4.30
C GLN A 45 -3.03 15.63 -4.00
N THR A 46 -3.88 15.74 -5.03
CA THR A 46 -5.27 16.19 -4.89
C THR A 46 -6.09 15.24 -4.02
N ARG A 47 -5.95 13.93 -4.23
CA ARG A 47 -6.78 12.93 -3.54
C ARG A 47 -6.20 12.51 -2.19
N PHE A 48 -4.89 12.35 -2.10
CA PHE A 48 -4.24 11.71 -0.95
C PHE A 48 -3.29 12.61 -0.18
N GLY A 49 -2.92 13.79 -0.70
CA GLY A 49 -2.10 14.75 0.06
C GLY A 49 -2.74 15.10 1.41
N GLY A 50 -1.99 14.95 2.50
CA GLY A 50 -2.44 15.13 3.88
C GLY A 50 -2.92 13.85 4.57
N PHE A 51 -3.21 12.78 3.82
CA PHE A 51 -3.63 11.50 4.39
C PHE A 51 -2.57 10.98 5.35
N THR A 52 -2.97 10.62 6.58
CA THR A 52 -2.03 10.21 7.63
C THR A 52 -2.23 8.74 7.99
N LEU A 53 -1.16 7.95 7.82
CA LEU A 53 -1.00 6.63 8.40
C LEU A 53 -0.07 6.66 9.61
N TYR A 54 -0.07 5.59 10.38
CA TYR A 54 0.84 5.43 11.52
C TYR A 54 1.65 4.15 11.37
N ALA A 55 2.97 4.28 11.34
CA ALA A 55 3.89 3.18 11.57
C ALA A 55 4.22 3.16 13.06
N TYR A 56 3.56 2.26 13.81
CA TYR A 56 3.54 2.27 15.27
C TYR A 56 3.04 3.60 15.84
N LEU A 57 3.94 4.44 16.36
CA LEU A 57 3.61 5.75 16.93
C LEU A 57 4.04 6.91 16.00
N GLU A 58 4.73 6.62 14.90
CA GLU A 58 5.23 7.65 14.00
C GLU A 58 4.20 7.90 12.88
N PRO A 59 3.71 9.14 12.73
CA PRO A 59 2.84 9.49 11.63
C PRO A 59 3.60 9.52 10.29
N ILE A 60 2.98 8.97 9.27
CA ILE A 60 3.38 9.05 7.86
C ILE A 60 2.30 9.88 7.17
N VAL A 61 2.62 11.13 6.87
CA VAL A 61 1.68 12.07 6.24
C VAL A 61 1.99 12.10 4.76
N TYR A 62 1.10 11.55 3.92
CA TYR A 62 1.34 11.47 2.49
C TYR A 62 1.16 12.80 1.78
N GLY A 63 1.89 13.00 0.70
CA GLY A 63 1.91 14.21 -0.11
C GLY A 63 3.28 14.44 -0.73
N ILE A 64 3.31 15.04 -1.91
CA ILE A 64 4.54 15.56 -2.52
C ILE A 64 4.73 17.06 -2.21
N LEU A 65 3.66 17.72 -1.75
CA LEU A 65 3.63 19.12 -1.35
C LEU A 65 2.91 19.28 -0.02
N HIS A 66 3.63 19.77 0.98
CA HIS A 66 3.14 19.89 2.35
C HIS A 66 3.00 21.34 2.79
N LYS A 67 1.98 21.61 3.63
CA LYS A 67 1.88 22.87 4.36
C LYS A 67 2.59 22.71 5.70
N ARG A 68 3.27 23.78 6.14
CA ARG A 68 3.90 23.81 7.45
C ARG A 68 2.86 23.66 8.58
N PRO A 69 3.23 23.06 9.72
CA PRO A 69 4.55 22.52 10.04
C PRO A 69 4.78 21.11 9.46
N CYS A 70 5.92 20.93 8.81
CA CYS A 70 6.39 19.63 8.34
C CYS A 70 7.44 19.05 9.30
N ARG A 71 7.65 17.74 9.26
CA ARG A 71 8.73 17.00 9.95
C ARG A 71 9.66 16.39 8.90
N GLY A 72 10.54 15.47 9.31
CA GLY A 72 11.38 14.70 8.40
C GLY A 72 12.11 15.50 7.33
N ASP A 73 12.06 14.98 6.11
CA ASP A 73 12.67 15.54 4.91
C ASP A 73 12.06 16.89 4.51
N PHE A 74 10.77 17.09 4.81
CA PHE A 74 10.04 18.33 4.51
C PHE A 74 10.24 19.42 5.57
N LYS A 75 10.95 19.16 6.67
CA LYS A 75 11.10 20.10 7.81
C LYS A 75 11.68 21.45 7.40
N HIS A 76 12.61 21.44 6.44
CA HIS A 76 13.33 22.62 5.98
C HIS A 76 12.93 23.05 4.57
N GLU A 77 12.05 22.29 3.92
CA GLU A 77 11.70 22.44 2.51
C GLU A 77 10.20 22.70 2.37
N ASN A 78 9.84 23.75 1.63
CA ASN A 78 8.44 24.10 1.38
C ASN A 78 7.92 23.49 0.07
N GLY A 79 8.62 22.50 -0.49
CA GLY A 79 8.53 22.18 -1.90
C GLY A 79 8.77 20.73 -2.23
N LEU A 80 8.79 20.49 -3.54
CA LEU A 80 8.99 19.21 -4.19
C LEU A 80 10.41 18.70 -3.92
N ILE A 81 10.53 17.53 -3.28
CA ILE A 81 11.82 16.86 -3.09
C ILE A 81 11.94 15.81 -4.19
N VAL A 82 12.94 15.98 -5.05
CA VAL A 82 13.19 15.11 -6.21
C VAL A 82 14.45 14.31 -5.92
N MET A 83 14.33 12.99 -6.03
CA MET A 83 15.44 12.07 -5.95
C MET A 83 15.72 11.52 -7.35
N GLU A 84 16.99 11.57 -7.75
CA GLU A 84 17.46 10.84 -8.92
C GLU A 84 17.74 9.40 -8.48
N PRO A 85 17.04 8.39 -9.00
CA PRO A 85 17.32 7.00 -8.66
C PRO A 85 18.70 6.59 -9.22
N GLU A 86 19.36 5.65 -8.55
CA GLU A 86 20.65 5.11 -9.02
C GLU A 86 20.49 4.20 -10.26
N ASP A 87 19.27 3.75 -10.57
CA ASP A 87 18.94 2.83 -11.66
C ASP A 87 18.18 3.49 -12.83
N ASP A 88 18.55 3.11 -14.06
CA ASP A 88 18.14 3.71 -15.36
C ASP A 88 16.64 3.56 -15.74
N ILE A 89 15.81 2.88 -14.94
CA ILE A 89 14.40 2.55 -15.32
C ILE A 89 13.42 3.69 -14.99
N VAL A 90 13.70 4.49 -13.96
CA VAL A 90 12.84 5.60 -13.53
C VAL A 90 13.61 6.90 -13.66
N ILE A 91 13.02 7.91 -14.30
CA ILE A 91 13.73 9.17 -14.52
C ILE A 91 13.78 9.98 -13.22
N ARG A 92 12.71 9.96 -12.41
CA ARG A 92 12.59 10.72 -11.16
C ARG A 92 11.68 10.06 -10.14
N HIS A 93 12.11 10.10 -8.89
CA HIS A 93 11.27 9.82 -7.71
C HIS A 93 10.98 11.13 -6.98
N PHE A 94 9.79 11.25 -6.41
CA PHE A 94 9.39 12.37 -5.56
C PHE A 94 9.14 11.83 -4.16
N ASN A 95 9.75 12.41 -3.12
CA ASN A 95 9.35 12.04 -1.75
C ASN A 95 7.87 12.34 -1.60
N CYS A 96 7.13 11.36 -1.09
CA CYS A 96 5.69 11.40 -1.03
C CYS A 96 5.13 11.25 0.38
N ALA A 97 5.98 11.34 1.41
CA ALA A 97 5.54 11.38 2.80
C ALA A 97 6.42 12.25 3.71
N ASP A 98 5.77 13.02 4.58
CA ASP A 98 6.38 13.72 5.71
C ASP A 98 6.34 12.83 6.97
N THR A 99 7.50 12.34 7.39
CA THR A 99 7.65 11.42 8.53
C THR A 99 9.07 11.44 9.12
N LEU A 100 9.23 11.03 10.39
CA LEU A 100 10.53 10.69 10.98
C LEU A 100 10.82 9.18 10.95
N TYR A 101 9.93 8.38 10.36
CA TYR A 101 10.13 6.95 10.20
C TYR A 101 11.35 6.71 9.29
N GLN A 102 12.19 5.74 9.64
CA GLN A 102 13.46 5.48 8.95
C GLN A 102 13.25 4.66 7.66
N GLU A 103 12.40 5.19 6.77
CA GLU A 103 12.10 4.62 5.45
C GLU A 103 11.84 5.75 4.46
N ILE A 104 12.22 5.53 3.20
CA ILE A 104 11.98 6.47 2.11
C ILE A 104 10.67 6.10 1.44
N PHE A 105 9.73 7.04 1.43
CA PHE A 105 8.45 6.91 0.73
C PHE A 105 8.50 7.78 -0.52
N SER A 106 8.35 7.17 -1.70
CA SER A 106 8.39 7.93 -2.95
C SER A 106 7.32 7.50 -3.95
N ILE A 107 7.01 8.43 -4.85
CA ILE A 107 6.14 8.21 -6.01
C ILE A 107 6.89 8.66 -7.27
N ASP A 108 6.67 8.02 -8.40
CA ASP A 108 7.29 8.44 -9.67
C ASP A 108 6.35 9.24 -10.58
N GLU A 109 6.86 9.66 -11.74
CA GLU A 109 6.10 10.44 -12.73
C GLU A 109 4.86 9.70 -13.28
N GLN A 110 4.80 8.37 -13.18
CA GLN A 110 3.66 7.55 -13.59
C GLN A 110 2.66 7.28 -12.45
N GLY A 111 2.93 7.73 -11.22
CA GLY A 111 2.09 7.50 -10.06
C GLY A 111 2.33 6.17 -9.35
N ARG A 112 3.43 5.47 -9.67
CA ARG A 112 3.83 4.23 -9.01
C ARG A 112 4.46 4.57 -7.66
N TYR A 113 4.09 3.81 -6.63
CA TYR A 113 4.48 4.07 -5.24
C TYR A 113 5.53 3.08 -4.76
N TYR A 114 6.52 3.60 -4.04
CA TYR A 114 7.72 2.90 -3.59
C TYR A 114 7.99 3.15 -2.11
N GLU A 115 8.52 2.13 -1.43
CA GLU A 115 9.08 2.23 -0.08
C GLU A 115 10.49 1.65 -0.13
N GLY A 116 11.51 2.41 0.30
CA GLY A 116 12.90 1.97 0.24
C GLY A 116 13.42 1.73 -1.17
N TYR A 117 12.84 2.43 -2.17
CA TYR A 117 13.02 2.21 -3.62
C TYR A 117 12.44 0.90 -4.17
N ASP A 118 11.83 0.05 -3.34
CA ASP A 118 11.11 -1.13 -3.83
C ASP A 118 9.68 -0.73 -4.25
N LEU A 119 9.27 -1.13 -5.47
CA LEU A 119 7.93 -0.87 -5.99
C LEU A 119 6.88 -1.61 -5.14
N LYS A 120 5.95 -0.86 -4.54
CA LYS A 120 4.87 -1.44 -3.72
C LYS A 120 3.55 -1.54 -4.47
N CYS A 121 3.28 -0.59 -5.36
CA CYS A 121 2.12 -0.68 -6.24
C CYS A 121 2.21 0.27 -7.43
N ASN A 122 1.60 -0.13 -8.54
CA ASN A 122 1.56 0.68 -9.76
C ASN A 122 0.69 1.95 -9.67
N ASN A 123 -0.21 2.03 -8.68
CA ASN A 123 -1.03 3.21 -8.41
C ASN A 123 -1.28 3.31 -6.90
N PHE A 124 -1.23 4.53 -6.34
CA PHE A 124 -1.38 4.73 -4.90
C PHE A 124 -2.76 4.30 -4.34
N GLU A 125 -3.82 4.28 -5.17
CA GLU A 125 -5.11 3.72 -4.74
C GLU A 125 -5.01 2.27 -4.28
N THR A 126 -4.12 1.47 -4.87
CA THR A 126 -3.90 0.10 -4.43
C THR A 126 -3.37 0.07 -3.00
N HIS A 127 -2.45 0.97 -2.65
CA HIS A 127 -1.95 1.10 -1.27
C HIS A 127 -3.08 1.49 -0.29
N ILE A 128 -3.99 2.36 -0.70
CA ILE A 128 -5.18 2.71 0.09
C ILE A 128 -6.10 1.50 0.28
N GLU A 129 -6.36 0.72 -0.77
CA GLU A 129 -7.18 -0.50 -0.69
C GLU A 129 -6.58 -1.50 0.29
N SER A 130 -5.27 -1.75 0.21
CA SER A 130 -4.55 -2.62 1.13
C SER A 130 -4.65 -2.13 2.57
N SER A 131 -4.45 -0.83 2.80
CA SER A 131 -4.50 -0.22 4.12
C SER A 131 -5.91 -0.27 4.72
N ALA A 132 -6.93 0.01 3.92
CA ALA A 132 -8.33 -0.07 4.31
C ALA A 132 -8.73 -1.50 4.67
N MET A 133 -8.25 -2.47 3.89
CA MET A 133 -8.48 -3.88 4.15
C MET A 133 -7.82 -4.34 5.44
N LEU A 134 -6.54 -4.02 5.64
CA LEU A 134 -5.83 -4.31 6.90
C LEU A 134 -6.50 -3.65 8.10
N ASN A 135 -7.02 -2.42 7.95
CA ASN A 135 -7.76 -1.75 9.01
C ASN A 135 -9.05 -2.49 9.38
N GLN A 136 -9.82 -2.94 8.37
CA GLN A 136 -11.03 -3.73 8.59
C GLN A 136 -10.71 -5.06 9.28
N VAL A 137 -9.63 -5.73 8.86
CA VAL A 137 -9.15 -6.98 9.47
C VAL A 137 -8.74 -6.75 10.93
N ASN A 138 -7.93 -5.73 11.22
CA ASN A 138 -7.44 -5.45 12.57
C ASN A 138 -8.57 -5.05 13.55
N LYS A 139 -9.68 -4.52 13.04
CA LYS A 139 -10.90 -4.23 13.83
C LYS A 139 -11.86 -5.42 13.94
N GLY A 140 -11.60 -6.49 13.19
CA GLY A 140 -12.43 -7.69 13.14
C GLY A 140 -12.27 -8.58 14.37
N LYS A 141 -12.92 -9.74 14.32
CA LYS A 141 -12.89 -10.78 15.37
C LYS A 141 -11.68 -11.71 15.32
N TRP A 142 -10.72 -11.45 14.43
CA TRP A 142 -9.59 -12.34 14.15
C TRP A 142 -8.56 -12.28 15.28
N GLN A 143 -8.13 -13.44 15.79
CA GLN A 143 -7.14 -13.52 16.87
C GLN A 143 -5.70 -13.37 16.35
N THR A 144 -5.43 -13.90 15.15
CA THR A 144 -4.09 -13.85 14.56
C THR A 144 -4.15 -13.52 13.07
N VAL A 145 -3.30 -12.57 12.66
CA VAL A 145 -3.10 -12.15 11.27
C VAL A 145 -1.69 -12.56 10.85
N TYR A 146 -1.57 -13.51 9.92
CA TYR A 146 -0.29 -13.87 9.32
C TYR A 146 -0.15 -13.09 8.02
N LYS A 147 0.80 -12.15 8.00
CA LYS A 147 1.22 -11.47 6.77
C LYS A 147 2.40 -12.26 6.20
N TYR A 148 2.19 -12.92 5.06
CA TYR A 148 3.31 -13.39 4.25
C TYR A 148 3.56 -12.34 3.19
N GLU A 149 4.58 -11.51 3.44
CA GLU A 149 5.28 -10.84 2.34
C GLU A 149 6.04 -11.95 1.61
N LEU A 150 5.69 -12.20 0.36
CA LEU A 150 6.46 -13.13 -0.47
C LEU A 150 7.75 -12.41 -0.83
N ASP A 151 8.74 -12.51 0.05
CA ASP A 151 9.95 -11.69 0.07
C ASP A 151 10.98 -12.10 -1.01
N ALA A 152 10.52 -12.56 -2.19
CA ALA A 152 11.40 -13.21 -3.14
C ALA A 152 11.04 -13.04 -4.62
N TYR A 153 10.49 -11.92 -5.08
CA TYR A 153 10.60 -11.58 -6.51
C TYR A 153 10.73 -10.08 -6.71
N ARG A 154 11.98 -9.60 -6.59
CA ARG A 154 12.39 -8.25 -7.02
C ARG A 154 12.14 -7.98 -8.52
N ASP A 155 11.86 -9.01 -9.33
CA ASP A 155 11.84 -8.89 -10.80
C ASP A 155 10.62 -9.47 -11.55
N TYR A 156 9.53 -9.91 -10.90
CA TYR A 156 8.36 -10.47 -11.61
C TYR A 156 7.00 -10.03 -11.05
N TYR A 157 6.69 -8.74 -11.21
CA TYR A 157 5.44 -8.11 -10.76
C TYR A 157 4.16 -8.46 -11.56
N GLU A 158 4.08 -9.60 -12.27
CA GLU A 158 2.94 -9.83 -13.18
C GLU A 158 2.14 -11.12 -13.05
N ILE A 159 2.53 -12.13 -12.25
CA ILE A 159 1.83 -13.43 -12.32
C ILE A 159 1.41 -13.95 -10.94
N VAL A 160 0.10 -14.16 -10.76
CA VAL A 160 -0.45 -15.02 -9.70
C VAL A 160 -0.26 -16.46 -10.13
N ASP A 161 0.40 -17.28 -9.32
CA ASP A 161 0.33 -18.73 -9.52
C ASP A 161 -1.00 -19.24 -8.94
N GLU A 162 -2.00 -19.34 -9.82
CA GLU A 162 -3.33 -19.88 -9.50
C GLU A 162 -3.28 -21.31 -8.95
N ASN A 163 -2.23 -22.08 -9.26
CA ASN A 163 -2.09 -23.46 -8.80
C ASN A 163 -1.72 -23.51 -7.32
N LYS A 164 -0.68 -22.77 -6.90
CA LYS A 164 -0.29 -22.63 -5.49
C LYS A 164 -1.46 -22.14 -4.64
N TYR A 165 -2.22 -21.21 -5.19
CA TYR A 165 -3.43 -20.69 -4.56
C TYR A 165 -4.53 -21.76 -4.41
N GLY A 166 -4.80 -22.53 -5.47
CA GLY A 166 -5.77 -23.63 -5.42
C GLY A 166 -5.36 -24.75 -4.44
N GLU A 167 -4.07 -25.00 -4.26
CA GLU A 167 -3.55 -25.93 -3.25
C GLU A 167 -3.79 -25.45 -1.83
N LEU A 168 -3.56 -24.16 -1.56
CA LEU A 168 -3.85 -23.53 -0.27
C LEU A 168 -5.34 -23.66 0.10
N VAL A 169 -6.22 -23.38 -0.87
CA VAL A 169 -7.68 -23.49 -0.72
C VAL A 169 -8.09 -24.92 -0.36
N LYS A 170 -7.51 -25.91 -1.04
CA LYS A 170 -7.78 -27.34 -0.77
C LYS A 170 -7.26 -27.78 0.60
N LEU A 171 -6.03 -27.39 0.94
CA LEU A 171 -5.37 -27.77 2.20
C LEU A 171 -6.20 -27.33 3.42
N LEU A 172 -6.79 -26.14 3.33
CA LEU A 172 -7.47 -25.48 4.43
C LEU A 172 -9.00 -25.60 4.36
N GLY A 173 -9.56 -26.26 3.34
CA GLY A 173 -11.01 -26.52 3.21
C GLY A 173 -11.87 -25.29 2.92
N LEU A 174 -11.23 -24.23 2.43
CA LEU A 174 -11.70 -22.86 2.25
C LEU A 174 -12.95 -22.72 1.35
N LYS A 175 -13.90 -21.84 1.73
CA LYS A 175 -15.05 -21.42 0.90
C LYS A 175 -15.01 -19.93 0.59
N LYS A 176 -15.28 -19.54 -0.66
CA LYS A 176 -15.26 -18.12 -1.07
C LYS A 176 -16.18 -17.28 -0.15
N VAL A 177 -15.68 -16.17 0.36
CA VAL A 177 -16.49 -15.23 1.16
C VAL A 177 -17.14 -14.23 0.22
N GLU A 178 -18.46 -14.11 0.29
CA GLU A 178 -19.23 -13.20 -0.59
C GLU A 178 -19.19 -11.73 -0.13
N ASP A 179 -18.76 -11.46 1.11
CA ASP A 179 -18.70 -10.12 1.71
C ASP A 179 -17.51 -9.27 1.22
N PHE A 180 -16.63 -9.82 0.37
CA PHE A 180 -15.50 -9.09 -0.20
C PHE A 180 -15.71 -8.82 -1.71
N PRO A 181 -15.28 -7.66 -2.22
CA PRO A 181 -15.36 -7.34 -3.65
C PRO A 181 -14.57 -8.34 -4.52
N GLU A 182 -14.93 -8.45 -5.80
CA GLU A 182 -14.42 -9.49 -6.73
C GLU A 182 -12.90 -9.47 -6.94
N ASP A 183 -12.25 -8.36 -6.62
CA ASP A 183 -10.80 -8.18 -6.66
C ASP A 183 -10.07 -8.71 -5.40
N ILE A 184 -10.83 -9.28 -4.45
CA ILE A 184 -10.32 -9.93 -3.25
C ILE A 184 -10.68 -11.42 -3.32
N ILE A 185 -9.65 -12.26 -3.42
CA ILE A 185 -9.84 -13.70 -3.31
C ILE A 185 -9.85 -14.11 -1.84
N SER A 186 -10.97 -13.93 -1.18
CA SER A 186 -11.15 -14.31 0.24
C SER A 186 -11.75 -15.71 0.35
N TRP A 187 -11.32 -16.49 1.35
CA TRP A 187 -12.01 -17.73 1.65
C TRP A 187 -12.07 -18.05 3.15
N ASP A 188 -13.28 -18.30 3.65
CA ASP A 188 -13.62 -18.64 5.03
C ASP A 188 -13.94 -20.14 5.17
N THR A 189 -13.56 -20.73 6.30
CA THR A 189 -14.30 -21.83 6.93
C THR A 189 -14.58 -21.53 8.38
N ASN A 190 -15.85 -21.46 8.80
CA ASN A 190 -16.29 -21.47 10.20
C ASN A 190 -15.33 -20.74 11.17
N GLY A 191 -14.90 -19.53 10.79
CA GLY A 191 -14.01 -18.68 11.59
C GLY A 191 -12.54 -18.66 11.16
N GLU A 192 -12.19 -19.13 9.97
CA GLU A 192 -10.79 -19.17 9.51
C GLU A 192 -10.63 -18.77 8.03
N ILE A 193 -9.71 -17.81 7.84
CA ILE A 193 -8.93 -17.42 6.66
C ILE A 193 -9.54 -16.37 5.72
N LEU A 194 -8.65 -15.50 5.23
CA LEU A 194 -8.87 -14.52 4.19
C LEU A 194 -7.52 -14.34 3.52
N VAL A 195 -7.47 -14.60 2.22
CA VAL A 195 -6.30 -14.40 1.39
C VAL A 195 -6.50 -13.17 0.50
N TRP A 196 -5.43 -12.50 0.11
CA TRP A 196 -5.49 -11.37 -0.82
C TRP A 196 -4.58 -11.65 -2.01
N LYS A 197 -5.00 -11.21 -3.20
CA LYS A 197 -4.08 -10.77 -4.23
C LYS A 197 -4.71 -9.71 -5.13
N ARG A 198 -4.01 -8.57 -5.24
CA ARG A 198 -3.77 -7.93 -6.53
C ARG A 198 -2.42 -7.19 -6.56
N ALA A 199 -1.36 -7.89 -6.19
CA ALA A 199 0.00 -7.82 -6.77
C ALA A 199 1.00 -8.63 -5.91
N ASP A 200 1.15 -8.37 -4.59
CA ASP A 200 2.42 -8.73 -3.93
C ASP A 200 2.37 -9.33 -2.49
N SER A 201 1.23 -9.79 -1.96
CA SER A 201 1.23 -10.47 -0.63
C SER A 201 0.05 -11.41 -0.39
N VAL A 202 0.28 -12.43 0.45
CA VAL A 202 -0.72 -13.39 0.94
C VAL A 202 -0.94 -13.13 2.43
N VAL A 203 -2.14 -12.66 2.79
CA VAL A 203 -2.55 -12.59 4.20
C VAL A 203 -3.30 -13.87 4.55
N VAL A 204 -3.15 -14.40 5.77
CA VAL A 204 -3.92 -15.54 6.28
C VAL A 204 -4.46 -15.17 7.65
N LEU A 205 -5.79 -15.24 7.84
CA LEU A 205 -6.47 -14.86 9.08
C LEU A 205 -6.98 -16.09 9.83
N SER A 206 -6.99 -16.10 11.16
CA SER A 206 -7.74 -17.14 11.90
C SER A 206 -8.34 -16.58 13.19
N GLU A 207 -9.59 -16.95 13.49
CA GLU A 207 -10.25 -16.67 14.78
C GLU A 207 -9.74 -17.58 15.90
N ASN A 208 -9.16 -18.74 15.58
CA ASN A 208 -8.76 -19.75 16.56
C ASN A 208 -7.24 -20.06 16.56
N GLY A 209 -6.48 -19.43 15.68
CA GLY A 209 -5.05 -19.69 15.43
C GLY A 209 -4.80 -20.80 14.40
N ILE A 210 -3.68 -20.73 13.68
CA ILE A 210 -3.28 -21.76 12.70
C ILE A 210 -2.58 -22.90 13.42
N LYS A 211 -2.97 -24.15 13.16
CA LYS A 211 -2.29 -25.31 13.76
C LYS A 211 -0.88 -25.46 13.17
N PRO A 212 0.11 -25.95 13.92
CA PRO A 212 1.49 -26.11 13.43
C PRO A 212 1.61 -26.88 12.11
N ARG A 213 0.80 -27.92 11.91
CA ARG A 213 0.78 -28.72 10.68
C ARG A 213 0.22 -27.96 9.47
N GLU A 214 -0.74 -27.07 9.69
CA GLU A 214 -1.29 -26.21 8.64
C GLU A 214 -0.26 -25.14 8.27
N LEU A 215 0.46 -24.61 9.26
CA LEU A 215 1.56 -23.66 9.07
C LEU A 215 2.71 -24.27 8.25
N GLU A 216 3.08 -25.52 8.51
CA GLU A 216 4.07 -26.26 7.71
C GLU A 216 3.62 -26.42 6.26
N GLY A 217 2.36 -26.83 6.02
CA GLY A 217 1.82 -26.96 4.66
C GLY A 217 1.75 -25.63 3.91
N ILE A 218 1.42 -24.53 4.58
CA ILE A 218 1.45 -23.18 3.98
C ILE A 218 2.89 -22.84 3.54
N LYS A 219 3.88 -23.09 4.41
CA LYS A 219 5.29 -22.85 4.07
C LYS A 219 5.77 -23.71 2.90
N GLU A 220 5.28 -24.93 2.76
CA GLU A 220 5.59 -25.82 1.63
C GLU A 220 5.02 -25.31 0.30
N ILE A 221 3.81 -24.75 0.30
CA ILE A 221 3.16 -24.19 -0.91
C ILE A 221 3.91 -22.94 -1.40
N PHE A 222 4.42 -22.12 -0.48
CA PHE A 222 5.05 -20.83 -0.76
C PHE A 222 6.57 -20.81 -0.52
N GLN A 223 7.27 -21.94 -0.66
CA GLN A 223 8.73 -21.98 -0.50
C GLN A 223 9.42 -20.89 -1.35
N GLU A 224 10.37 -20.19 -0.72
CA GLU A 224 11.31 -19.26 -1.36
C GLU A 224 12.19 -20.05 -2.34
N GLU A 225 12.16 -19.70 -3.63
CA GLU A 225 13.20 -20.11 -4.60
C GLU A 225 14.43 -19.21 -4.49
#